data_AF-A0A835KE66-F1
#
_entry.id   AF-A0A835KE66-F1
#
_cell.length_a   1.000
_cell.length_b   1.000
_cell.length_c   1.000
_cell.angle_alpha   90.00
_cell.angle_beta   90.00
_cell.angle_gamma   90.00
#
_symmetry.space_group_name_H-M   'P 1'
#
loop_
_entity.id
_entity.type
_entity.pdbx_description
1 polymer ?
#
loop_
_entity_poly.entity_id
_entity_poly.type
_entity_poly.pdbx_seq_one_letter_code
_entity_poly.pdbx_strand_id
1 'polypeptide(L)'
;MEHGSLDDSSASTFSIMEEDHTLANSVRFVLNQDPRVAFCGYSIPHPAENKVNIRVQTTGDPAKDVLKDALQDLMVMCQHIRGTFDTAVADFQGNKPAEAMDIDLNKK
;
A
#
# COMPACT_ATOMS: atom_id res chain seq x y z
N MET A 1 -17.38 -2.65 11.24
CA MET A 1 -17.83 -3.74 12.13
C MET A 1 -17.28 -5.03 11.56
N GLU A 2 -16.54 -5.80 12.36
CA GLU A 2 -15.97 -7.09 11.94
C GLU A 2 -17.08 -8.15 11.93
N HIS A 3 -17.33 -8.78 10.78
CA HIS A 3 -18.22 -9.94 10.67
C HIS A 3 -17.37 -11.21 10.61
N GLY A 4 -16.81 -11.60 11.76
CA GLY A 4 -16.19 -12.91 11.99
C GLY A 4 -17.15 -13.82 12.75
N SER A 5 -17.05 -15.14 12.54
CA SER A 5 -17.63 -16.11 13.46
C SER A 5 -16.92 -15.95 14.81
N LEU A 6 -17.65 -15.94 15.93
CA LEU A 6 -17.05 -15.88 17.28
C LEU A 6 -16.09 -17.05 17.54
N ASP A 7 -16.24 -18.15 16.78
CA ASP A 7 -15.49 -19.39 16.97
C ASP A 7 -14.30 -19.56 16.00
N ASP A 8 -14.18 -18.74 14.95
CA ASP A 8 -13.09 -18.85 13.97
C ASP A 8 -12.46 -17.49 13.65
N SER A 9 -11.30 -17.23 14.25
CA SER A 9 -10.50 -16.02 14.01
C SER A 9 -9.63 -16.11 12.75
N SER A 10 -9.51 -17.28 12.11
CA SER A 10 -8.67 -17.47 10.92
C SER A 10 -9.29 -16.87 9.65
N ALA A 11 -10.60 -16.61 9.67
CA ALA A 11 -11.33 -16.04 8.54
C ALA A 11 -12.16 -14.82 8.96
N SER A 12 -11.89 -13.66 8.38
CA SER A 12 -12.61 -12.42 8.71
C SER A 12 -12.76 -11.50 7.50
N THR A 13 -13.85 -10.72 7.52
CA THR A 13 -14.10 -9.65 6.55
C THR A 13 -14.01 -8.31 7.25
N PHE A 14 -13.09 -7.47 6.79
CA PHE A 14 -12.82 -6.15 7.33
C PHE A 14 -13.44 -5.09 6.43
N SER A 15 -14.39 -4.32 6.95
CA SER A 15 -14.96 -3.17 6.25
C SER A 15 -14.18 -1.92 6.62
N ILE A 16 -13.48 -1.35 5.64
CA ILE A 16 -12.74 -0.09 5.76
C ILE A 16 -13.57 1.01 5.11
N MET A 17 -13.88 2.04 5.89
CA MET A 17 -14.64 3.20 5.44
C MET A 17 -13.70 4.25 4.83
N GLU A 18 -14.23 5.07 3.93
CA GLU A 18 -13.52 6.18 3.26
C GLU A 18 -12.30 5.75 2.44
N GLU A 19 -12.27 4.49 2.02
CA GLU A 19 -11.20 3.91 1.21
C GLU A 19 -11.76 3.33 -0.09
N ASP A 20 -10.87 3.10 -1.05
CA ASP A 20 -11.20 2.58 -2.37
C ASP A 20 -10.17 1.55 -2.88
N HIS A 21 -10.13 1.35 -4.20
CA HIS A 21 -9.20 0.44 -4.87
C HIS A 21 -7.72 0.71 -4.55
N THR A 22 -7.36 1.94 -4.20
CA THR A 22 -5.98 2.37 -3.95
C THR A 22 -5.37 1.60 -2.78
N LEU A 23 -5.95 1.73 -1.59
CA LEU A 23 -5.50 0.98 -0.42
C LEU A 23 -5.79 -0.51 -0.60
N ALA A 24 -6.98 -0.85 -1.08
CA ALA A 24 -7.43 -2.24 -1.10
C ALA A 24 -6.60 -3.13 -2.03
N ASN A 25 -6.27 -2.65 -3.23
CA ASN A 25 -5.44 -3.42 -4.15
C ASN A 25 -3.99 -3.54 -3.65
N SER A 26 -3.47 -2.48 -3.03
CA SER A 26 -2.13 -2.47 -2.45
C SER A 26 -2.00 -3.50 -1.33
N VAL A 27 -2.93 -3.46 -0.36
CA VAL A 27 -2.95 -4.41 0.78
C VAL A 27 -3.20 -5.84 0.30
N ARG A 28 -4.10 -6.04 -0.67
CA ARG A 28 -4.34 -7.36 -1.30
C ARG A 28 -3.06 -7.92 -1.94
N PHE A 29 -2.23 -7.08 -2.56
CA PHE A 29 -0.96 -7.54 -3.11
C PHE A 29 -0.03 -8.07 -2.02
N VAL A 30 0.14 -7.33 -0.92
CA VAL A 30 1.00 -7.71 0.21
C VAL A 30 0.50 -8.99 0.87
N LEU A 31 -0.81 -9.07 1.15
CA LEU A 31 -1.42 -10.27 1.75
C LEU A 31 -1.20 -11.53 0.92
N ASN A 32 -1.20 -11.44 -0.42
CA ASN A 32 -0.94 -12.59 -1.27
C ASN A 32 0.52 -13.08 -1.25
N GLN A 33 1.45 -12.29 -0.73
CA GLN A 33 2.84 -12.72 -0.55
C GLN A 33 3.06 -13.43 0.79
N ASP A 34 2.15 -13.29 1.75
CA ASP A 34 2.26 -13.91 3.06
C ASP A 34 1.87 -15.41 2.98
N PRO A 35 2.77 -16.35 3.30
CA PRO A 35 2.48 -17.78 3.26
C PRO A 35 1.40 -18.24 4.26
N ARG A 36 1.09 -17.41 5.27
CA ARG A 36 0.00 -17.66 6.23
C ARG A 36 -1.38 -17.44 5.62
N VAL A 37 -1.48 -16.73 4.50
CA VAL A 37 -2.75 -16.39 3.83
C VAL A 37 -3.13 -17.47 2.84
N ALA A 38 -4.26 -18.13 3.09
CA ALA A 38 -4.86 -19.10 2.17
C ALA A 38 -5.70 -18.41 1.09
N PHE A 39 -6.38 -17.32 1.45
CA PHE A 39 -7.18 -16.54 0.51
C PHE A 39 -7.24 -15.07 0.95
N CYS A 40 -7.12 -14.16 -0.01
CA CYS A 40 -7.50 -12.78 0.19
C CYS A 40 -8.17 -12.18 -1.05
N GLY A 41 -9.10 -11.26 -0.81
CA GLY A 41 -9.81 -10.53 -1.85
C GLY A 41 -10.48 -9.29 -1.30
N TYR A 42 -10.82 -8.35 -2.18
CA TYR A 42 -11.58 -7.18 -1.78
C TYR A 42 -12.74 -6.93 -2.73
N SER A 43 -13.78 -6.26 -2.23
CA SER A 43 -14.90 -5.79 -3.03
C SER A 43 -15.38 -4.44 -2.56
N ILE A 44 -15.82 -3.62 -3.52
CA ILE A 44 -16.56 -2.39 -3.26
C ILE A 44 -18.03 -2.75 -3.45
N PRO A 45 -18.87 -2.68 -2.41
CA PRO A 45 -20.24 -3.14 -2.48
C PRO A 45 -21.09 -2.29 -3.43
N HIS A 46 -20.79 -0.99 -3.54
CA HIS A 46 -21.45 -0.10 -4.47
C HIS A 46 -20.53 1.09 -4.83
N PRO A 47 -20.43 1.53 -6.10
CA PRO A 47 -19.53 2.64 -6.50
C PRO A 47 -19.83 3.99 -5.83
N ALA A 48 -21.05 4.21 -5.35
CA ALA A 48 -21.44 5.42 -4.63
C ALA A 48 -21.07 5.40 -3.13
N GLU A 49 -20.60 4.27 -2.61
CA GLU A 49 -20.14 4.13 -1.23
C GLU A 49 -18.61 4.05 -1.20
N ASN A 50 -17.97 4.99 -0.51
CA ASN A 50 -16.53 4.91 -0.23
C ASN A 50 -16.30 3.91 0.91
N LYS A 51 -16.44 2.62 0.60
CA LYS A 51 -16.25 1.53 1.55
C LYS A 51 -15.69 0.32 0.81
N VAL A 52 -14.65 -0.28 1.37
CA VAL A 52 -14.09 -1.53 0.87
C VAL A 52 -14.23 -2.63 1.89
N ASN A 53 -14.65 -3.82 1.43
CA ASN A 53 -14.62 -5.03 2.22
C ASN A 53 -13.41 -5.87 1.82
N ILE A 54 -12.49 -6.11 2.75
CA ILE A 54 -11.33 -6.98 2.56
C ILE A 54 -11.61 -8.31 3.27
N ARG A 55 -11.64 -9.40 2.53
CA ARG A 55 -11.73 -10.76 3.07
C ARG A 55 -10.33 -11.33 3.20
N VAL A 56 -10.00 -11.82 4.40
CA VAL A 56 -8.75 -12.55 4.67
C VAL A 56 -9.10 -13.89 5.29
N GLN A 57 -8.50 -14.94 4.74
CA GLN A 57 -8.55 -16.30 5.30
C GLN A 57 -7.12 -16.81 5.39
N THR A 58 -6.74 -17.25 6.58
CA THR A 58 -5.41 -17.76 6.89
C THR A 58 -5.46 -19.27 7.05
N THR A 59 -4.30 -19.89 7.21
CA THR A 59 -4.17 -21.33 7.49
C THR A 59 -4.30 -21.68 8.97
N GLY A 60 -4.44 -20.68 9.86
CA GLY A 60 -4.62 -20.90 11.30
C GLY A 60 -4.41 -19.64 12.16
N ASP A 61 -3.58 -18.70 11.69
CA ASP A 61 -3.33 -17.45 12.42
C ASP A 61 -4.54 -16.51 12.42
N PRO A 62 -4.76 -15.69 13.45
CA PRO A 62 -5.86 -14.73 13.42
C PRO A 62 -5.76 -13.76 12.23
N ALA A 63 -6.80 -13.70 11.41
CA ALA A 63 -6.84 -12.88 10.19
C ALA A 63 -6.58 -11.39 10.47
N LYS A 64 -6.96 -10.91 11.66
CA LYS A 64 -6.72 -9.53 12.12
C LYS A 64 -5.23 -9.22 12.27
N ASP A 65 -4.45 -10.18 12.76
CA ASP A 65 -3.03 -9.99 13.07
C ASP A 65 -2.24 -10.06 11.76
N VAL A 66 -2.59 -11.00 10.89
CA VAL A 66 -2.03 -11.08 9.53
C VAL A 66 -2.34 -9.83 8.70
N LEU A 67 -3.56 -9.28 8.78
CA LEU A 67 -3.88 -8.02 8.11
C LEU A 67 -3.06 -6.84 8.65
N LYS A 68 -2.84 -6.78 9.96
CA LYS A 68 -2.04 -5.74 10.59
C LYS A 68 -0.57 -5.81 10.18
N ASP A 69 -0.01 -7.02 10.15
CA ASP A 69 1.35 -7.26 9.67
C ASP A 69 1.50 -6.80 8.21
N ALA A 70 0.56 -7.20 7.33
CA ALA A 70 0.58 -6.80 5.93
C ALA A 70 0.50 -5.27 5.73
N LEU A 71 -0.29 -4.57 6.55
CA LEU A 71 -0.34 -3.10 6.53
C LEU A 71 0.99 -2.48 6.97
N GLN A 72 1.63 -3.05 8.00
CA GLN A 72 2.94 -2.60 8.47
C GLN A 72 4.02 -2.81 7.41
N ASP A 73 4.02 -3.96 6.74
CA ASP A 73 4.93 -4.26 5.63
C ASP A 73 4.72 -3.30 4.46
N LEU A 74 3.46 -2.97 4.12
CA LEU A 74 3.15 -1.97 3.10
C LEU A 74 3.74 -0.60 3.44
N MET A 75 3.65 -0.18 4.72
CA MET A 75 4.25 1.07 5.17
C MET A 75 5.79 1.06 5.03
N VAL A 76 6.44 -0.04 5.39
CA VAL A 76 7.90 -0.19 5.28
C VAL A 76 8.33 -0.18 3.81
N MET A 77 7.60 -0.85 2.92
CA MET A 77 7.85 -0.81 1.47
C MET A 77 7.76 0.61 0.93
N CYS A 78 6.71 1.36 1.27
CA CYS A 78 6.56 2.76 0.87
C CYS A 78 7.71 3.64 1.39
N GLN A 79 8.17 3.42 2.62
CA GLN A 79 9.32 4.14 3.17
C GLN A 79 10.60 3.83 2.41
N HIS A 80 10.84 2.56 2.06
CA HIS A 80 12.02 2.15 1.30
C HIS A 80 12.02 2.74 -0.12
N ILE A 81 10.86 2.68 -0.81
CA ILE A 81 10.70 3.27 -2.15
C ILE A 81 10.99 4.78 -2.10
N ARG A 82 10.40 5.49 -1.12
CA ARG A 82 10.64 6.92 -0.95
C ARG A 82 12.11 7.24 -0.71
N GLY A 83 12.77 6.55 0.22
CA GLY A 83 14.19 6.80 0.51
C GLY A 83 15.10 6.54 -0.69
N THR A 84 14.82 5.48 -1.46
CA THR A 84 15.55 5.17 -2.69
C THR A 84 15.32 6.23 -3.76
N PHE A 85 14.07 6.68 -3.92
CA PHE A 85 13.73 7.74 -4.86
C PHE A 85 14.39 9.07 -4.49
N ASP A 86 14.32 9.48 -3.23
CA ASP A 86 14.94 10.73 -2.75
C ASP A 86 16.45 10.72 -2.98
N THR A 87 17.12 9.58 -2.74
CA THR A 87 18.55 9.40 -3.02
C THR A 87 18.84 9.57 -4.52
N ALA A 88 18.09 8.87 -5.38
CA ALA A 88 18.27 8.96 -6.83
C ALA A 88 18.02 10.38 -7.38
N VAL A 89 17.05 11.11 -6.81
CA VAL A 89 16.76 12.50 -7.16
C VAL A 89 17.91 13.42 -6.72
N ALA A 90 18.45 13.25 -5.52
CA ALA A 90 19.58 14.03 -5.02
C ALA A 90 20.82 13.81 -5.91
N ASP A 91 21.12 12.57 -6.26
CA ASP A 91 22.25 12.21 -7.14
C ASP A 91 22.08 12.82 -8.54
N PHE A 92 20.85 12.78 -9.10
CA PHE A 92 20.57 13.40 -10.40
C PHE A 92 20.72 14.92 -10.37
N GLN A 93 20.28 15.58 -9.29
CA GLN A 93 20.42 17.02 -9.14
C GLN A 93 21.88 17.45 -8.93
N GLY A 94 22.66 16.66 -8.18
CA GLY A 94 24.08 16.89 -7.95
C GLY A 94 24.95 16.67 -9.19
N ASN A 95 24.53 15.77 -10.10
CA ASN A 95 25.23 15.46 -11.34
C ASN A 95 24.76 16.28 -12.56
N LYS A 96 23.91 17.31 -12.37
CA LYS A 96 23.59 18.22 -13.48
C LYS A 96 24.86 18.96 -13.92
N PRO A 97 25.37 18.76 -15.15
CA PRO A 97 26.42 19.62 -15.65
C PRO A 97 25.90 21.06 -15.67
N ALA A 98 26.78 22.00 -15.35
CA ALA A 98 26.49 23.43 -15.40
C ALA A 98 26.28 23.89 -16.85
N GLU A 99 25.13 23.57 -17.44
CA GLU A 99 24.65 24.09 -18.73
C GLU A 99 23.21 24.59 -18.50
N ALA A 100 22.85 25.87 -18.62
CA ALA A 100 23.56 27.04 -19.09
C ALA A 100 23.04 28.27 -18.34
N MET A 101 23.95 29.02 -17.69
CA MET A 101 23.72 30.43 -17.35
C MET A 101 24.75 31.27 -18.10
N ASP A 102 24.63 31.30 -19.43
CA ASP A 102 25.28 32.33 -20.25
C ASP A 102 24.17 33.17 -20.90
N ILE A 103 23.59 34.06 -20.09
CA ILE A 103 22.78 35.15 -20.64
C ILE A 103 23.78 36.25 -20.99
N ASP A 104 24.16 36.25 -22.25
CA ASP A 104 25.04 37.22 -22.89
C ASP A 104 24.53 38.66 -22.63
N LEU A 105 25.16 39.35 -21.67
CA LEU A 105 24.78 40.68 -21.17
C LEU A 105 25.10 41.82 -22.15
N ASN A 106 25.44 41.54 -23.41
CA ASN A 106 25.98 42.54 -24.33
C ASN A 106 25.44 42.49 -25.77
N LYS A 107 24.14 42.22 -25.96
CA LYS A 107 23.48 42.55 -27.23
C LYS A 107 22.98 44.00 -27.19
N LYS A 108 23.71 44.86 -27.93
CA LYS A 108 23.45 46.29 -28.21
C LYS A 108 21.99 46.65 -28.44
#